data_AF-A0A4R1C1T7-F1
#
_entry.id   AF-A0A4R1C1T7-F1
#
_cell.length_a   1.000
_cell.length_b   1.000
_cell.length_c   1.000
_cell.angle_alpha   90.00
_cell.angle_beta   90.00
_cell.angle_gamma   90.00
#
_symmetry.space_group_name_H-M   'P 1'
#
loop_
_entity.id
_entity.type
_entity.pdbx_description
1 polymer ?
#
loop_
_entity_poly.entity_id
_entity_poly.type
_entity_poly.pdbx_seq_one_letter_code
_entity_poly.pdbx_strand_id
1 'polypeptide(L)'
;MATPRAPRKYVTAAVLGIAIAIAGYWVGLRSPWSVHHPYRVEGTAQLVPADVPFAYFKQKGQEHIAFRPDTIPWMAGDKTDSNSIPPCIRKAGQLARVRVTLIEVARPFGSGSYRTIESLVCLP
;
A
#
# COMPACT_ATOMS: atom_id res chain seq x y z
N MET A 1 -44.13 39.84 -5.70
CA MET A 1 -42.94 39.29 -6.38
C MET A 1 -43.15 37.80 -6.60
N ALA A 2 -43.42 37.38 -7.83
CA ALA A 2 -43.57 35.96 -8.16
C ALA A 2 -42.19 35.38 -8.44
N THR A 3 -41.77 34.39 -7.66
CA THR A 3 -40.51 33.68 -7.86
C THR A 3 -40.59 32.91 -9.18
N PRO A 4 -39.68 33.10 -10.14
CA PRO A 4 -39.72 32.35 -11.40
C PRO A 4 -39.47 30.88 -11.10
N ARG A 5 -40.49 30.03 -11.32
CA ARG A 5 -40.32 28.57 -11.29
C ARG A 5 -39.40 28.20 -12.44
N ALA A 6 -38.20 27.72 -12.11
CA ALA A 6 -37.30 27.16 -13.10
C ALA A 6 -38.06 26.12 -13.94
N PRO A 7 -37.97 26.17 -15.28
CA PRO A 7 -38.70 25.24 -16.12
C PRO A 7 -38.30 23.81 -15.76
N ARG A 8 -39.28 22.93 -15.56
CA ARG A 8 -39.10 21.55 -15.06
C ARG A 8 -37.96 20.79 -15.75
N LYS A 9 -37.69 21.08 -17.03
CA LYS A 9 -36.59 20.54 -17.83
C LYS A 9 -35.20 20.86 -17.25
N TYR A 10 -34.98 22.05 -16.70
CA TYR A 10 -33.71 22.45 -16.09
C TYR A 10 -33.49 21.77 -14.73
N VAL A 11 -34.57 21.57 -13.96
CA VAL A 11 -34.50 20.84 -12.70
C VAL A 11 -34.13 19.37 -12.96
N THR A 12 -34.74 18.73 -13.96
CA THR A 12 -34.39 17.35 -14.34
C THR A 12 -32.94 17.25 -14.82
N ALA A 13 -32.48 18.20 -15.63
CA ALA A 13 -31.09 18.21 -16.12
C ALA A 13 -30.07 18.39 -14.97
N ALA A 14 -30.35 19.26 -14.00
CA ALA A 14 -29.50 19.45 -12.84
C ALA A 14 -29.42 18.20 -11.96
N VAL A 15 -30.56 17.55 -11.69
CA VAL A 15 -30.60 16.31 -10.92
C VAL A 15 -29.83 15.20 -11.64
N LEU A 16 -30.00 15.08 -12.96
CA LEU A 16 -29.28 14.08 -13.75
C LEU A 16 -27.77 14.34 -13.75
N GLY A 17 -27.35 15.60 -13.90
CA GLY A 17 -25.94 15.99 -13.84
C GLY A 17 -25.30 15.65 -12.48
N ILE A 18 -26.00 15.95 -11.38
CA ILE A 18 -25.55 15.59 -10.03
C ILE A 18 -25.48 14.06 -9.86
N ALA A 19 -26.48 13.33 -10.33
CA ALA A 19 -26.49 11.86 -10.25
C ALA A 19 -25.32 11.23 -11.02
N ILE A 20 -25.00 11.75 -12.22
CA ILE A 20 -23.86 11.29 -13.01
C ILE A 20 -22.54 11.62 -12.31
N ALA A 21 -22.41 12.81 -11.71
CA ALA A 21 -21.20 13.19 -10.97
C ALA A 21 -20.99 12.29 -9.73
N ILE A 22 -22.06 12.00 -8.98
CA ILE A 22 -22.01 11.09 -7.82
C ILE A 22 -21.65 9.66 -8.27
N ALA A 23 -22.26 9.17 -9.35
CA ALA A 23 -21.96 7.85 -9.90
C ALA A 23 -20.50 7.75 -10.39
N GLY A 24 -20.02 8.77 -11.11
CA GLY A 24 -18.63 8.86 -11.57
C GLY A 24 -17.64 8.90 -10.40
N TYR A 25 -17.96 9.63 -9.34
CA TYR A 25 -17.16 9.68 -8.12
C TYR A 25 -17.12 8.31 -7.39
N TRP A 26 -18.27 7.65 -7.26
CA TRP A 26 -18.35 6.31 -6.65
C TRP A 26 -17.61 5.24 -7.45
N VAL A 27 -17.75 5.26 -8.78
CA VAL A 27 -17.05 4.34 -9.67
C VAL A 27 -15.56 4.63 -9.67
N GLY A 28 -15.15 5.90 -9.66
CA GLY A 28 -13.75 6.31 -9.58
C GLY A 28 -13.08 5.84 -8.28
N LEU A 29 -13.71 6.08 -7.12
CA LEU A 29 -13.18 5.64 -5.82
C LEU A 29 -13.12 4.12 -5.66
N ARG A 30 -14.06 3.38 -6.28
CA ARG A 30 -14.06 1.90 -6.26
C ARG A 30 -13.32 1.29 -7.45
N SER A 31 -12.78 2.10 -8.35
CA SER A 31 -12.10 1.58 -9.52
C SER A 31 -10.79 0.92 -9.08
N PRO A 32 -10.54 -0.34 -9.46
CA PRO A 32 -9.26 -1.00 -9.17
C PRO A 32 -8.07 -0.29 -9.82
N TRP A 33 -8.31 0.63 -10.77
CA TRP A 33 -7.27 1.47 -11.38
C TRP A 33 -6.67 2.51 -10.43
N SER A 34 -7.35 2.85 -9.34
CA SER A 34 -6.88 3.79 -8.31
C SER A 34 -6.11 3.10 -7.18
N VAL A 35 -6.05 1.76 -7.20
CA VAL A 35 -5.36 0.96 -6.19
C VAL A 35 -4.04 0.51 -6.80
N HIS A 36 -2.91 1.04 -6.31
CA HIS A 36 -1.61 0.50 -6.69
C HIS A 36 -1.56 -0.97 -6.29
N HIS A 37 -1.51 -1.86 -7.28
CA HIS A 37 -1.55 -3.30 -7.02
C HIS A 37 -0.30 -3.74 -6.25
N PRO A 38 -0.47 -4.60 -5.23
CA PRO A 38 0.67 -5.20 -4.57
C PRO A 38 1.51 -5.96 -5.60
N TYR A 39 2.81 -5.73 -5.63
CA TYR A 39 3.72 -6.40 -6.55
C TYR A 39 4.91 -6.99 -5.82
N ARG A 40 5.38 -8.14 -6.30
CA ARG A 40 6.49 -8.87 -5.66
C ARG A 40 7.82 -8.42 -6.24
N VAL A 41 8.78 -8.15 -5.37
CA VAL A 41 10.15 -7.82 -5.75
C VAL A 41 11.15 -8.57 -4.90
N GLU A 42 12.30 -8.86 -5.48
CA GLU A 42 13.43 -9.44 -4.77
C GLU A 42 14.45 -8.39 -4.40
N GLY A 43 15.11 -8.61 -3.27
CA GLY A 43 16.14 -7.72 -2.76
C GLY A 43 16.83 -8.29 -1.54
N THR A 44 17.49 -7.42 -0.80
CA THR A 44 18.13 -7.78 0.47
C THR A 44 17.46 -7.05 1.62
N ALA A 45 17.17 -7.78 2.70
CA ALA A 45 16.68 -7.21 3.93
C ALA A 45 17.69 -7.39 5.07
N GLN A 46 17.71 -6.45 6.00
CA GLN A 46 18.59 -6.46 7.17
C GLN A 46 17.85 -5.90 8.38
N LEU A 47 17.92 -6.61 9.50
CA LEU A 47 17.43 -6.10 10.78
C LEU A 47 18.45 -5.13 11.37
N VAL A 48 17.94 -3.99 11.84
CA VAL A 48 18.71 -2.95 12.52
C VAL A 48 18.77 -3.29 14.01
N PRO A 49 19.96 -3.23 14.64
CA PRO A 49 20.07 -3.33 16.09
C PRO A 49 19.52 -2.04 16.72
N ALA A 50 18.25 -2.06 17.09
CA ALA A 50 17.55 -0.97 17.75
C ALA A 50 16.62 -1.52 18.84
N ASP A 51 16.24 -0.68 19.81
CA ASP A 51 15.32 -1.05 20.89
C ASP A 51 13.93 -1.48 20.37
N VAL A 52 13.55 -0.98 19.18
CA VAL A 52 12.37 -1.41 18.44
C VAL A 52 12.82 -2.22 17.23
N PRO A 53 12.29 -3.44 17.01
CA PRO A 53 12.69 -4.27 15.88
C PRO A 53 12.31 -3.58 14.57
N PHE A 54 13.33 -3.13 13.86
CA PHE A 54 13.19 -2.41 12.60
C PHE A 54 14.11 -3.00 11.56
N ALA A 55 13.67 -3.06 10.30
CA ALA A 55 14.44 -3.63 9.21
C ALA A 55 14.43 -2.72 7.98
N TYR A 56 15.51 -2.79 7.21
CA TYR A 56 15.60 -2.16 5.90
C TYR A 56 15.54 -3.20 4.81
N PHE A 57 14.71 -2.97 3.81
CA PHE A 57 14.69 -3.69 2.55
C PHE A 57 15.31 -2.83 1.45
N LYS A 58 16.20 -3.41 0.65
CA LYS A 58 16.84 -2.75 -0.48
C LYS A 58 16.63 -3.56 -1.75
N GLN A 59 15.98 -2.94 -2.73
CA GLN A 59 15.97 -3.41 -4.11
C GLN A 59 17.16 -2.80 -4.86
N LYS A 60 17.74 -3.55 -5.82
CA LYS A 60 18.88 -3.08 -6.61
C LYS A 60 18.56 -1.76 -7.32
N GLY A 61 19.35 -0.73 -7.07
CA GLY A 61 19.18 0.60 -7.69
C GLY A 61 17.97 1.39 -7.20
N GLN A 62 17.42 1.06 -6.03
CA GLN A 62 16.32 1.78 -5.40
C GLN A 62 16.71 2.21 -3.98
N GLU A 63 15.96 3.17 -3.44
CA GLU A 63 16.06 3.58 -2.04
C GLU A 63 15.68 2.45 -1.08
N HIS A 64 16.12 2.59 0.17
CA HIS A 64 15.81 1.63 1.21
C HIS A 64 14.37 1.84 1.70
N ILE A 65 13.62 0.75 1.84
CA ILE A 65 12.28 0.75 2.41
C ILE A 65 12.39 0.27 3.85
N ALA A 66 11.88 1.10 4.74
CA ALA A 66 11.97 0.99 6.17
C ALA A 66 10.70 0.27 6.67
N PHE A 67 10.81 -0.84 7.42
CA PHE A 67 9.64 -1.61 7.86
C PHE A 67 9.84 -2.30 9.21
N ARG A 68 8.71 -2.65 9.84
CA ARG A 68 8.67 -3.45 11.07
C ARG A 68 8.50 -4.93 10.72
N PRO A 69 9.52 -5.78 10.92
CA PRO A 69 9.45 -7.18 10.52
C PRO A 69 8.52 -8.00 11.41
N ASP A 70 8.24 -7.53 12.62
CA ASP A 70 7.32 -8.13 13.58
C ASP A 70 5.85 -7.81 13.31
N THR A 71 5.51 -6.97 12.33
CA THR A 71 4.11 -6.63 12.02
C THR A 71 3.63 -7.17 10.68
N ILE A 72 4.51 -7.80 9.91
CA ILE A 72 4.18 -8.32 8.58
C ILE A 72 4.13 -9.85 8.60
N PRO A 73 3.22 -10.47 7.85
CA PRO A 73 3.27 -11.90 7.60
C PRO A 73 4.53 -12.27 6.81
N TRP A 74 5.12 -13.41 7.15
CA TRP A 74 6.28 -13.93 6.44
C TRP A 74 6.22 -15.44 6.19
N MET A 75 6.97 -15.87 5.18
CA MET A 75 7.14 -17.27 4.81
C MET A 75 8.62 -17.65 4.69
N ALA A 76 9.01 -18.82 5.20
CA ALA A 76 10.35 -19.38 5.05
C ALA A 76 10.24 -20.91 4.87
N GLY A 77 10.46 -21.39 3.65
CA GLY A 77 10.13 -22.77 3.28
C GLY A 77 8.63 -23.03 3.47
N ASP A 78 8.29 -24.07 4.22
CA ASP A 78 6.90 -24.45 4.54
C ASP A 78 6.32 -23.70 5.75
N LYS A 79 7.14 -22.87 6.43
CA LYS A 79 6.70 -22.14 7.62
C LYS A 79 6.16 -20.78 7.23
N THR A 80 4.92 -20.51 7.62
CA THR A 80 4.28 -19.20 7.55
C THR A 80 3.94 -18.73 8.97
N ASP A 81 4.21 -17.47 9.27
CA ASP A 81 3.89 -16.89 10.57
C ASP A 81 3.58 -15.39 10.41
N SER A 82 3.00 -14.81 11.46
CA SER A 82 2.74 -13.38 11.58
C SER A 82 3.03 -12.96 13.02
N ASN A 83 3.39 -11.71 13.26
CA ASN A 83 3.73 -11.19 14.60
C ASN A 83 5.07 -11.70 15.18
N SER A 84 6.01 -12.11 14.32
CA SER A 84 7.34 -12.56 14.75
C SER A 84 8.41 -12.15 13.73
N ILE A 85 9.67 -12.06 14.16
CA ILE A 85 10.76 -11.68 13.26
C ILE A 85 11.12 -12.88 12.35
N PRO A 86 11.12 -12.70 11.01
CA PRO A 86 11.45 -13.77 10.07
C PRO A 86 12.84 -14.34 10.35
N PRO A 87 13.01 -15.67 10.27
CA PRO A 87 14.26 -16.32 10.67
C PRO A 87 15.45 -15.86 9.85
N CYS A 88 15.26 -15.51 8.57
CA CYS A 88 16.34 -15.08 7.69
C CYS A 88 16.95 -13.72 8.09
N ILE A 89 16.18 -12.83 8.71
CA ILE A 89 16.67 -11.50 9.14
C ILE A 89 16.75 -11.36 10.67
N ARG A 90 16.51 -12.42 11.43
CA ARG A 90 16.50 -12.38 12.89
C ARG A 90 17.84 -11.93 13.49
N LYS A 91 18.95 -12.22 12.81
CA LYS A 91 20.28 -11.77 13.23
C LYS A 91 20.49 -10.33 12.75
N ALA A 92 20.57 -9.41 13.71
CA ALA A 92 20.85 -8.00 13.42
C ALA A 92 22.16 -7.85 12.64
N GLY A 93 22.20 -6.92 11.69
CA GLY A 93 23.37 -6.68 10.86
C GLY A 93 23.61 -7.69 9.74
N GLN A 94 22.88 -8.80 9.67
CA GLN A 94 23.01 -9.76 8.56
C GLN A 94 22.11 -9.38 7.38
N LEU A 95 22.70 -9.34 6.18
CA LEU A 95 21.94 -9.21 4.94
C LEU A 95 21.36 -10.57 4.54
N ALA A 96 20.05 -10.62 4.31
CA ALA A 96 19.38 -11.80 3.82
C ALA A 96 18.68 -11.52 2.50
N ARG A 97 18.71 -12.47 1.56
CA ARG A 97 17.91 -12.40 0.35
C ARG A 97 16.46 -12.69 0.67
N VAL A 98 15.59 -11.79 0.22
CA VAL A 98 14.15 -11.90 0.45
C VAL A 98 13.37 -11.50 -0.79
N ARG A 99 12.17 -12.05 -0.92
CA ARG A 99 11.15 -11.55 -1.83
C ARG A 99 10.06 -10.89 -1.00
N VAL A 100 9.76 -9.63 -1.27
CA VAL A 100 8.75 -8.87 -0.53
C VAL A 100 7.61 -8.51 -1.45
N THR A 101 6.41 -8.42 -0.89
CA THR A 101 5.26 -7.81 -1.57
C THR A 101 5.23 -6.34 -1.18
N LEU A 102 5.43 -5.46 -2.16
CA LEU A 102 5.34 -4.02 -2.00
C LEU A 102 3.96 -3.54 -2.38
N ILE A 103 3.44 -2.61 -1.59
CA ILE A 103 2.25 -1.84 -1.93
C ILE A 103 2.59 -0.36 -1.83
N GLU A 104 2.08 0.40 -2.81
CA GLU A 104 2.21 1.85 -2.83
C GLU A 104 0.93 2.46 -2.24
N VAL A 105 1.09 3.21 -1.17
CA VAL A 105 0.01 3.79 -0.39
C VAL A 105 -0.05 5.28 -0.66
N ALA A 106 -1.20 5.75 -1.13
CA ALA A 106 -1.46 7.18 -1.28
C ALA A 106 -1.49 7.85 0.10
N ARG A 107 -0.84 9.01 0.24
CA ARG A 107 -0.86 9.72 1.51
C ARG A 107 -2.28 10.24 1.80
N PRO A 108 -2.80 10.08 3.03
CA PRO A 108 -4.13 10.58 3.38
C PRO A 108 -4.22 12.11 3.30
N PHE A 109 -3.11 12.81 3.46
CA PHE A 109 -2.99 14.26 3.32
C PHE A 109 -1.75 14.62 2.50
N GLY A 110 -1.90 15.55 1.55
CA GLY A 110 -0.84 16.03 0.66
C GLY A 110 -0.74 15.28 -0.68
N SER A 111 0.22 15.70 -1.52
CA SER A 111 0.51 15.05 -2.80
C SER A 111 1.56 13.95 -2.64
N GLY A 112 1.31 12.80 -3.26
CA GLY A 112 2.29 11.72 -3.40
C GLY A 112 1.89 10.42 -2.69
N SER A 113 2.77 9.44 -2.82
CA SER A 113 2.62 8.08 -2.32
C SER A 113 3.88 7.66 -1.55
N TYR A 114 3.80 6.56 -0.82
CA TYR A 114 4.96 5.89 -0.25
C TYR A 114 4.82 4.38 -0.39
N ARG A 115 5.94 3.68 -0.48
CA ARG A 115 5.97 2.21 -0.56
C ARG A 115 6.08 1.63 0.84
N THR A 116 5.30 0.58 1.09
CA THR A 116 5.42 -0.23 2.30
C THR A 116 5.46 -1.71 1.95
N ILE A 117 5.96 -2.52 2.87
CA ILE A 117 6.04 -3.96 2.73
C ILE A 117 4.79 -4.57 3.36
N GLU A 118 4.07 -5.37 2.58
CA GLU A 118 2.87 -6.08 3.04
C GLU A 118 3.23 -7.50 3.54
N SER A 119 4.17 -8.17 2.88
CA SER A 119 4.62 -9.52 3.27
C SER A 119 6.05 -9.79 2.83
N LEU A 120 6.68 -10.78 3.46
CA LEU A 120 8.07 -11.16 3.21
C LEU A 120 8.23 -12.67 3.03
N VAL A 121 9.03 -13.08 2.06
CA VAL A 121 9.43 -14.47 1.85
C VAL A 121 10.95 -14.56 1.96
N CYS A 122 11.44 -15.38 2.88
CA CYS A 122 12.85 -15.71 3.00
C CYS A 122 13.25 -16.60 1.81
N LEU A 123 14.25 -16.17 1.05
CA LEU A 123 14.84 -16.95 -0.03
C LEU A 123 16.04 -17.76 0.50
N PRO A 124 16.35 -18.91 -0.12
CA PRO A 124 17.53 -19.70 0.22
C PRO A 124 18.86 -18.97 -0.07
#